data_AF-A0A3M1G1Q3-F1
#
_entry.id   AF-A0A3M1G1Q3-F1
#
_cell.length_a   1.000
_cell.length_b   1.000
_cell.length_c   1.000
_cell.angle_alpha   90.00
_cell.angle_beta   90.00
_cell.angle_gamma   90.00
#
_symmetry.space_group_name_H-M   'P 1'
#
loop_
_entity.id
_entity.type
_entity.pdbx_description
1 polymer ?
#
loop_
_entity_poly.entity_id
_entity_poly.type
_entity_poly.pdbx_seq_one_letter_code
_entity_poly.pdbx_strand_id
1 'polypeptide(L)'
;GGPWSGIAVYRPGHHVEIGDAVTVRGVVTEFHDLTEIQADEIQVRSRNNPLPDPEPLPVQAAKNEKWEGVLVQVQDLTVAAKPDQHGEWRVRDASGLIIVDDKGVFYPARPGEEIAYMIAIVDHAFGTYRLIPRSLEDIRGQTQAPTSLPPLTPIYAVQGDGPATPLAGKRVNAVGVVTGVGDSGFFLQDPVGDGEPRTSDGVYVYTGRPPGVAVGQCVLVRNGSASEYYDKTELSQPEAIEPVDACGNATVKPVPIPLGQLNTDPVAVFERYEGMLVTTPDFQGVVQGPTKRFSSGDVEIGVVNANVVPYLPAGRVYQAEPGDGSALIFLSNVLGAVLPEAAWGDQVWVEPATPGEPIQAVLDYNFGKYQLMLLPGQQVHVESRHAVQDAAVPAPEDGFTVCTFNVWGMGRGGEQYRDQAEYDLQLRKRALAIAEGLRGCTIIGVQETGEPEDAQNLAQVLTEEFGLPYTAVAIEGPGSKSLEFPLTNSLLARSDRVEIVNAELVQGCSRFSYSVR
;
A
#
# COMPACT_ATOMS: atom_id res chain seq x y z
N GLY A 1 1.73 -9.31 40.02
CA GLY A 1 2.25 -10.67 40.23
C GLY A 1 3.13 -10.67 41.45
N GLY A 2 3.62 -11.83 41.87
CA GLY A 2 4.51 -11.98 43.02
C GLY A 2 5.44 -13.19 42.82
N PRO A 3 6.30 -13.53 43.79
CA PRO A 3 7.24 -14.64 43.61
C PRO A 3 6.48 -15.95 43.33
N TRP A 4 6.96 -16.72 42.36
CA TRP A 4 6.40 -18.00 41.88
C TRP A 4 4.99 -17.89 41.28
N SER A 5 4.60 -16.72 40.75
CA SER A 5 3.28 -16.50 40.16
C SER A 5 3.26 -16.55 38.62
N GLY A 6 4.34 -17.00 37.99
CA GLY A 6 4.50 -17.07 36.55
C GLY A 6 4.94 -18.46 36.11
N ILE A 7 4.59 -18.85 34.88
CA ILE A 7 5.06 -20.09 34.27
C ILE A 7 5.02 -19.95 32.74
N ALA A 8 6.06 -20.43 32.07
CA ALA A 8 6.08 -20.50 30.61
C ALA A 8 5.14 -21.62 30.13
N VAL A 9 4.46 -21.39 29.01
CA VAL A 9 3.58 -22.39 28.39
C VAL A 9 3.97 -22.53 26.93
N TYR A 10 4.40 -23.72 26.55
CA TYR A 10 4.85 -24.00 25.19
C TYR A 10 3.85 -24.87 24.43
N ARG A 11 3.38 -24.35 23.28
CA ARG A 11 2.53 -25.08 22.34
C ARG A 11 2.71 -24.56 20.91
N PRO A 12 3.34 -25.32 20.00
CA PRO A 12 3.49 -24.92 18.61
C PRO A 12 2.14 -24.66 17.91
N GLY A 13 2.07 -23.61 17.09
CA GLY A 13 0.90 -23.29 16.27
C GLY A 13 -0.34 -22.82 17.03
N HIS A 14 -0.21 -22.46 18.31
CA HIS A 14 -1.28 -21.85 19.10
C HIS A 14 -1.12 -20.33 19.18
N HIS A 15 -2.24 -19.61 19.31
CA HIS A 15 -2.27 -18.15 19.41
C HIS A 15 -3.13 -17.73 20.60
N VAL A 16 -2.54 -16.94 21.50
CA VAL A 16 -3.21 -16.24 22.61
C VAL A 16 -2.81 -14.77 22.57
N GLU A 17 -3.68 -13.90 23.05
CA GLU A 17 -3.45 -12.46 23.13
C GLU A 17 -3.17 -12.03 24.58
N ILE A 18 -2.43 -10.93 24.74
CA ILE A 18 -2.22 -10.32 26.07
C ILE A 18 -3.59 -9.98 26.67
N GLY A 19 -3.85 -10.47 27.89
CA GLY A 19 -5.14 -10.30 28.57
C GLY A 19 -6.10 -11.50 28.41
N ASP A 20 -5.74 -12.53 27.64
CA ASP A 20 -6.49 -13.78 27.62
C ASP A 20 -6.34 -14.53 28.94
N ALA A 21 -7.48 -14.89 29.56
CA ALA A 21 -7.51 -15.85 30.65
C ALA A 21 -7.67 -17.25 30.07
N VAL A 22 -6.70 -18.13 30.29
CA VAL A 22 -6.66 -19.46 29.67
C VAL A 22 -6.74 -20.58 30.71
N THR A 23 -7.31 -21.72 30.30
CA THR A 23 -7.10 -23.01 30.97
C THR A 23 -6.11 -23.83 30.15
N VAL A 24 -5.04 -24.29 30.79
CA VAL A 24 -3.97 -25.07 30.14
C VAL A 24 -3.98 -26.48 30.70
N ARG A 25 -3.86 -27.48 29.82
CA ARG A 25 -3.59 -28.87 30.18
C ARG A 25 -2.33 -29.31 29.46
N GLY A 26 -1.39 -29.91 30.19
CA GLY A 26 -0.12 -30.36 29.65
C GLY A 26 0.76 -31.03 30.70
N VAL A 27 2.01 -31.27 30.33
CA VAL A 27 3.04 -31.84 31.21
C VAL A 27 4.00 -30.73 31.63
N VAL A 28 4.34 -30.67 32.92
CA VAL A 28 5.39 -29.76 33.41
C VAL A 28 6.76 -30.36 33.09
N THR A 29 7.62 -29.59 32.45
CA THR A 29 8.95 -30.00 32.00
C THR A 29 9.96 -28.89 32.25
N GLU A 30 11.25 -29.27 32.35
CA GLU A 30 12.35 -28.31 32.30
C GLU A 30 13.01 -28.36 30.93
N PHE A 31 13.13 -27.21 30.26
CA PHE A 31 13.79 -27.09 28.96
C PHE A 31 14.86 -25.99 29.05
N HIS A 32 16.14 -26.37 28.93
CA HIS A 32 17.27 -25.43 29.07
C HIS A 32 17.27 -24.60 30.36
N ASP A 33 16.90 -25.21 31.49
CA ASP A 33 16.77 -24.57 32.80
C ASP A 33 15.56 -23.63 32.94
N LEU A 34 14.60 -23.66 32.02
CA LEU A 34 13.30 -22.98 32.11
C LEU A 34 12.22 -23.98 32.55
N THR A 35 11.45 -23.67 33.59
CA THR A 35 10.26 -24.45 33.98
C THR A 35 9.07 -24.05 33.10
N GLU A 36 8.57 -25.00 32.31
CA GLU A 36 7.44 -24.76 31.40
C GLU A 36 6.36 -25.85 31.46
N ILE A 37 5.15 -25.49 31.00
CA ILE A 37 4.11 -26.46 30.68
C ILE A 37 4.14 -26.72 29.18
N GLN A 38 4.51 -27.94 28.79
CA GLN A 38 4.29 -28.42 27.43
C GLN A 38 2.81 -28.76 27.27
N ALA A 39 2.06 -27.84 26.64
CA ALA A 39 0.59 -27.90 26.62
C ALA A 39 0.04 -28.79 25.51
N ASP A 40 -0.78 -29.77 25.89
CA ASP A 40 -1.61 -30.57 24.97
C ASP A 40 -2.79 -29.73 24.47
N GLU A 41 -3.34 -28.90 25.36
CA GLU A 41 -4.56 -28.12 25.16
C GLU A 41 -4.48 -26.77 25.88
N ILE A 42 -4.90 -25.71 25.18
CA ILE A 42 -5.08 -24.36 25.71
C ILE A 42 -6.48 -23.90 25.29
N GLN A 43 -7.31 -23.53 26.27
CA GLN A 43 -8.66 -23.01 26.06
C GLN A 43 -8.76 -21.58 26.59
N VAL A 44 -9.10 -20.63 25.72
CA VAL A 44 -9.40 -19.24 26.11
C VAL A 44 -10.76 -19.20 26.80
N ARG A 45 -10.80 -18.70 28.05
CA ARG A 45 -12.02 -18.54 28.85
C ARG A 45 -12.64 -17.17 28.69
N SER A 46 -11.82 -16.14 28.61
CA SER A 46 -12.21 -14.75 28.39
C SER A 46 -11.02 -13.96 27.83
N ARG A 47 -11.32 -12.82 27.19
CA ARG A 47 -10.34 -11.94 26.55
C ARG A 47 -10.33 -10.56 27.22
N ASN A 48 -9.27 -9.79 27.00
CA ASN A 48 -9.14 -8.40 27.48
C ASN A 48 -9.27 -8.24 29.00
N ASN A 49 -8.78 -9.22 29.77
CA ASN A 49 -8.75 -9.12 31.22
C ASN A 49 -7.64 -8.16 31.67
N PRO A 50 -7.81 -7.48 32.82
CA PRO A 50 -6.73 -6.71 33.44
C PRO A 50 -5.48 -7.58 33.65
N LEU A 51 -4.32 -7.01 33.34
CA LEU A 51 -3.04 -7.68 33.55
C LEU A 51 -2.64 -7.62 35.03
N PRO A 52 -1.87 -8.60 35.53
CA PRO A 52 -1.29 -8.50 36.85
C PRO A 52 -0.33 -7.31 36.91
N ASP A 53 -0.37 -6.55 38.01
CA ASP A 53 0.60 -5.47 38.25
C ASP A 53 2.04 -6.01 38.22
N PRO A 54 3.00 -5.31 37.59
CA PRO A 54 4.38 -5.77 37.59
C PRO A 54 5.01 -5.62 38.98
N GLU A 55 5.81 -6.60 39.40
CA GLU A 55 6.53 -6.53 40.69
C GLU A 55 7.75 -5.59 40.58
N PRO A 56 7.85 -4.51 41.38
CA PRO A 56 9.00 -3.63 41.36
C PRO A 56 10.24 -4.29 41.96
N LEU A 57 11.32 -4.42 41.18
CA LEU A 57 12.55 -5.08 41.61
C LEU A 57 13.80 -4.33 41.15
N PRO A 58 14.88 -4.33 41.95
CA PRO A 58 16.22 -4.06 41.45
C PRO A 58 16.67 -5.15 40.46
N VAL A 59 17.50 -4.79 39.49
CA VAL A 59 18.02 -5.71 38.46
C VAL A 59 18.66 -6.96 39.07
N GLN A 60 19.45 -6.80 40.13
CA GLN A 60 20.12 -7.93 40.78
C GLN A 60 19.12 -8.87 41.47
N ALA A 61 17.99 -8.36 41.95
CA ALA A 61 16.96 -9.17 42.59
C ALA A 61 16.12 -9.96 41.59
N ALA A 62 15.96 -9.46 40.36
CA ALA A 62 15.28 -10.15 39.27
C ALA A 62 15.99 -11.44 38.83
N LYS A 63 17.30 -11.55 39.07
CA LYS A 63 18.11 -12.75 38.78
C LYS A 63 17.92 -13.85 39.82
N ASN A 64 16.69 -14.31 39.98
CA ASN A 64 16.35 -15.34 40.94
C ASN A 64 15.20 -16.19 40.42
N GLU A 65 15.28 -17.49 40.69
CA GLU A 65 14.31 -18.49 40.26
C GLU A 65 12.87 -18.14 40.60
N LYS A 66 12.65 -17.54 41.78
CA LYS A 66 11.29 -17.16 42.19
C LYS A 66 10.62 -16.12 41.29
N TRP A 67 11.37 -15.48 40.40
CA TRP A 67 10.86 -14.51 39.46
C TRP A 67 10.73 -15.06 38.04
N GLU A 68 11.21 -16.27 37.75
CA GLU A 68 11.05 -16.89 36.44
C GLU A 68 9.57 -16.90 36.01
N GLY A 69 9.31 -16.42 34.79
CA GLY A 69 7.97 -16.28 34.23
C GLY A 69 7.12 -15.15 34.84
N VAL A 70 7.63 -14.41 35.84
CA VAL A 70 6.91 -13.32 36.52
C VAL A 70 7.11 -12.00 35.78
N LEU A 71 6.04 -11.21 35.68
CA LEU A 71 6.08 -9.84 35.20
C LEU A 71 6.66 -8.92 36.28
N VAL A 72 7.78 -8.28 35.98
CA VAL A 72 8.53 -7.39 36.89
C VAL A 72 8.68 -6.00 36.28
N GLN A 73 8.93 -5.01 37.13
CA GLN A 73 9.31 -3.66 36.72
C GLN A 73 10.67 -3.32 37.35
N VAL A 74 11.66 -3.07 36.50
CA VAL A 74 12.98 -2.55 36.89
C VAL A 74 13.05 -1.07 36.52
N GLN A 75 13.78 -0.27 37.30
CA GLN A 75 13.81 1.19 37.16
C GLN A 75 15.25 1.72 37.12
N ASP A 76 15.41 2.97 36.69
CA ASP A 76 16.68 3.70 36.67
C ASP A 76 17.80 2.92 35.98
N LEU A 77 17.50 2.49 34.75
CA LEU A 77 18.35 1.65 33.95
C LEU A 77 19.21 2.47 32.99
N THR A 78 20.49 2.12 32.87
CA THR A 78 21.37 2.60 31.80
C THR A 78 21.70 1.45 30.85
N VAL A 79 21.62 1.69 29.54
CA VAL A 79 22.01 0.71 28.52
C VAL A 79 23.52 0.53 28.55
N ALA A 80 23.97 -0.68 28.88
CA ALA A 80 25.38 -1.04 28.99
C ALA A 80 25.96 -1.55 27.67
N ALA A 81 25.16 -2.20 26.83
CA ALA A 81 25.59 -2.70 25.52
C ALA A 81 24.42 -2.71 24.53
N LYS A 82 24.72 -2.41 23.26
CA LYS A 82 23.79 -2.52 22.13
C LYS A 82 23.39 -3.98 21.85
N PRO A 83 22.31 -4.23 21.09
CA PRO A 83 21.97 -5.57 20.61
C PRO A 83 23.13 -6.22 19.85
N ASP A 84 23.39 -7.49 20.16
CA ASP A 84 24.33 -8.32 19.41
C ASP A 84 23.64 -9.06 18.24
N GLN A 85 24.33 -10.03 17.63
CA GLN A 85 23.81 -10.79 16.49
C GLN A 85 22.59 -11.66 16.81
N HIS A 86 22.29 -11.87 18.09
CA HIS A 86 21.13 -12.62 18.59
C HIS A 86 20.04 -11.69 19.12
N GLY A 87 20.16 -10.38 18.92
CA GLY A 87 19.18 -9.41 19.44
C GLY A 87 19.32 -9.12 20.95
N GLU A 88 20.21 -9.84 21.66
CA GLU A 88 20.44 -9.66 23.08
C GLU A 88 21.23 -8.36 23.35
N TRP A 89 20.77 -7.58 24.33
CA TRP A 89 21.41 -6.35 24.78
C TRP A 89 21.51 -6.30 26.31
N ARG A 90 22.18 -5.29 26.87
CA ARG A 90 22.44 -5.24 28.32
C ARG A 90 22.01 -3.92 28.93
N VAL A 91 21.35 -3.99 30.07
CA VAL A 91 21.00 -2.83 30.91
C VAL A 91 21.58 -3.02 32.31
N ARG A 92 21.73 -1.91 33.03
CA ARG A 92 22.16 -1.94 34.42
C ARG A 92 21.44 -0.87 35.24
N ASP A 93 21.19 -1.17 36.51
CA ASP A 93 20.85 -0.17 37.52
C ASP A 93 22.02 -0.05 38.52
N ALA A 94 21.77 0.60 39.66
CA ALA A 94 22.73 0.67 40.77
C ALA A 94 23.04 -0.70 41.43
N SER A 95 22.15 -1.68 41.28
CA SER A 95 22.26 -3.01 41.90
C SER A 95 23.04 -4.02 41.06
N GLY A 96 22.98 -3.93 39.72
CA GLY A 96 23.62 -4.90 38.85
C GLY A 96 23.33 -4.69 37.36
N LEU A 97 23.81 -5.63 36.55
CA LEU A 97 23.64 -5.66 35.09
C LEU A 97 22.83 -6.89 34.70
N ILE A 98 21.90 -6.81 33.75
CA ILE A 98 21.13 -7.95 33.22
C ILE A 98 21.04 -7.89 31.69
N ILE A 99 20.79 -9.06 31.09
CA ILE A 99 20.55 -9.19 29.65
C ILE A 99 19.07 -8.93 29.37
N VAL A 100 18.80 -8.30 28.24
CA VAL A 100 17.45 -8.10 27.71
C VAL A 100 17.41 -8.80 26.34
N ASP A 101 16.34 -9.54 26.08
CA ASP A 101 16.18 -10.42 24.94
C ASP A 101 15.04 -9.94 24.04
N ASP A 102 15.17 -10.16 22.72
CA ASP A 102 14.22 -9.71 21.71
C ASP A 102 13.08 -10.71 21.43
N LYS A 103 13.02 -11.83 22.17
CA LYS A 103 11.90 -12.80 22.18
C LYS A 103 10.51 -12.15 22.24
N GLY A 104 10.39 -11.00 22.89
CA GLY A 104 9.14 -10.23 22.96
C GLY A 104 9.10 -9.10 21.95
N VAL A 105 10.06 -8.17 22.03
CA VAL A 105 10.15 -7.01 21.13
C VAL A 105 11.61 -6.63 20.84
N PHE A 106 11.90 -6.30 19.58
CA PHE A 106 13.19 -5.73 19.22
C PHE A 106 13.28 -4.26 19.64
N TYR A 107 14.34 -3.90 20.36
CA TYR A 107 14.65 -2.54 20.76
C TYR A 107 16.04 -2.12 20.27
N PRO A 108 16.19 -1.02 19.51
CA PRO A 108 17.48 -0.57 18.99
C PRO A 108 18.32 0.15 20.06
N ALA A 109 18.66 -0.56 21.15
CA ALA A 109 19.30 0.01 22.34
C ALA A 109 20.67 0.65 22.03
N ARG A 110 20.92 1.85 22.58
CA ARG A 110 22.19 2.58 22.40
C ARG A 110 22.97 2.63 23.72
N PRO A 111 24.26 2.22 23.77
CA PRO A 111 25.04 2.30 25.00
C PRO A 111 25.05 3.72 25.59
N GLY A 112 24.77 3.84 26.88
CA GLY A 112 24.65 5.11 27.61
C GLY A 112 23.24 5.72 27.61
N GLU A 113 22.28 5.13 26.91
CA GLU A 113 20.88 5.52 26.97
C GLU A 113 20.27 5.25 28.36
N GLU A 114 19.45 6.16 28.86
CA GLU A 114 18.79 6.06 30.16
C GLU A 114 17.32 5.68 29.99
N ILE A 115 16.88 4.65 30.72
CA ILE A 115 15.55 4.07 30.72
C ILE A 115 14.98 4.25 32.14
N ALA A 116 13.91 5.04 32.28
CA ALA A 116 13.22 5.27 33.56
C ALA A 116 12.74 3.98 34.15
N TYR A 117 12.07 3.17 33.35
CA TYR A 117 11.67 1.84 33.76
C TYR A 117 11.48 0.92 32.57
N MET A 118 11.61 -0.37 32.86
CA MET A 118 11.30 -1.46 31.96
C MET A 118 10.37 -2.44 32.67
N ILE A 119 9.24 -2.73 32.03
CA ILE A 119 8.35 -3.83 32.41
C ILE A 119 8.75 -5.05 31.59
N ALA A 120 9.00 -6.20 32.21
CA ALA A 120 9.46 -7.36 31.48
C ALA A 120 9.11 -8.66 32.20
N ILE A 121 9.08 -9.76 31.45
CA ILE A 121 9.02 -11.11 32.02
C ILE A 121 10.46 -11.55 32.30
N VAL A 122 10.72 -12.08 33.49
CA VAL A 122 12.02 -12.70 33.77
C VAL A 122 12.06 -14.08 33.12
N ASP A 123 13.06 -14.30 32.29
CA ASP A 123 13.34 -15.57 31.63
C ASP A 123 14.66 -16.14 32.15
N HIS A 124 14.78 -17.45 32.21
CA HIS A 124 16.01 -18.13 32.54
C HIS A 124 16.25 -19.25 31.54
N ALA A 125 17.37 -19.17 30.83
CA ALA A 125 17.74 -20.19 29.88
C ALA A 125 19.26 -20.31 29.78
N PHE A 126 19.77 -21.53 29.68
CA PHE A 126 21.20 -21.83 29.58
C PHE A 126 22.00 -21.18 30.73
N GLY A 127 21.49 -21.31 31.97
CA GLY A 127 22.10 -20.74 33.17
C GLY A 127 22.14 -19.21 33.26
N THR A 128 21.35 -18.49 32.46
CA THR A 128 21.38 -17.02 32.40
C THR A 128 19.99 -16.41 32.49
N TYR A 129 19.82 -15.45 33.41
CA TYR A 129 18.59 -14.66 33.54
C TYR A 129 18.55 -13.50 32.55
N ARG A 130 17.38 -13.31 31.94
CA ARG A 130 17.07 -12.27 30.95
C ARG A 130 15.77 -11.57 31.30
N LEU A 131 15.62 -10.36 30.78
CA LEU A 131 14.34 -9.64 30.75
C LEU A 131 13.77 -9.73 29.33
N ILE A 132 12.48 -10.07 29.22
CA ILE A 132 11.72 -10.08 27.97
C ILE A 132 10.63 -9.00 28.05
N PRO A 133 10.86 -7.79 27.50
CA PRO A 133 9.82 -6.78 27.34
C PRO A 133 8.79 -7.27 26.32
N ARG A 134 7.50 -7.03 26.56
CA ARG A 134 6.43 -7.60 25.72
C ARG A 134 6.13 -6.70 24.51
N SER A 135 6.36 -5.40 24.65
CA SER A 135 6.14 -4.39 23.60
C SER A 135 7.04 -3.17 23.82
N LEU A 136 7.10 -2.25 22.86
CA LEU A 136 7.84 -0.99 23.03
C LEU A 136 7.27 -0.12 24.16
N GLU A 137 6.00 -0.28 24.52
CA GLU A 137 5.38 0.47 25.62
C GLU A 137 5.93 0.08 27.01
N ASP A 138 6.49 -1.13 27.11
CA ASP A 138 7.11 -1.63 28.32
C ASP A 138 8.50 -1.02 28.57
N ILE A 139 9.12 -0.36 27.58
CA ILE A 139 10.43 0.28 27.69
C ILE A 139 10.23 1.79 27.68
N ARG A 140 10.40 2.43 28.83
CA ARG A 140 10.25 3.89 28.95
C ARG A 140 11.58 4.54 29.25
N GLY A 141 12.04 5.41 28.36
CA GLY A 141 13.20 6.28 28.56
C GLY A 141 13.07 7.12 29.84
N GLN A 142 14.18 7.50 30.47
CA GLN A 142 14.12 8.56 31.47
C GLN A 142 13.64 9.83 30.78
N THR A 143 12.52 10.39 31.24
CA THR A 143 12.17 11.76 30.92
C THR A 143 13.24 12.66 31.54
N GLN A 144 14.35 12.85 30.84
CA GLN A 144 14.90 14.20 30.82
C GLN A 144 13.72 15.08 30.38
N ALA A 145 13.34 16.05 31.22
CA ALA A 145 12.47 17.14 30.79
C ALA A 145 12.91 17.54 29.39
N PRO A 146 11.99 17.65 28.41
CA PRO A 146 12.37 17.73 27.01
C PRO A 146 13.48 18.75 26.88
N THR A 147 14.66 18.29 26.47
CA THR A 147 15.54 19.17 25.73
C THR A 147 14.63 19.74 24.66
N SER A 148 14.44 21.06 24.69
CA SER A 148 13.56 21.80 23.79
C SER A 148 13.54 21.10 22.43
N LEU A 149 12.35 20.85 21.86
CA LEU A 149 12.22 20.22 20.56
C LEU A 149 13.31 20.78 19.63
N PRO A 150 14.00 19.93 18.85
CA PRO A 150 14.97 20.46 17.89
C PRO A 150 14.25 21.47 17.00
N PRO A 151 14.98 22.41 16.36
CA PRO A 151 14.36 23.31 15.39
C PRO A 151 13.47 22.52 14.43
N LEU A 152 12.18 22.78 14.50
CA LEU A 152 11.17 22.09 13.72
C LEU A 152 10.97 22.82 12.40
N THR A 153 10.81 22.04 11.35
CA THR A 153 10.26 22.50 10.07
C THR A 153 8.79 22.11 10.06
N PRO A 154 7.87 23.08 9.98
CA PRO A 154 6.45 22.77 9.85
C PRO A 154 6.16 21.98 8.58
N ILE A 155 5.14 21.12 8.61
CA ILE A 155 4.85 20.21 7.48
C ILE A 155 4.46 20.99 6.22
N TYR A 156 3.68 22.07 6.35
CA TYR A 156 3.36 22.98 5.23
C TYR A 156 4.59 23.64 4.60
N ALA A 157 5.70 23.80 5.33
CA ALA A 157 6.96 24.29 4.76
C ALA A 157 7.77 23.17 4.09
N VAL A 158 7.54 21.90 4.46
CA VAL A 158 8.08 20.73 3.76
C VAL A 158 7.37 20.57 2.43
N GLN A 159 6.04 20.68 2.40
CA GLN A 159 5.26 20.60 1.17
C GLN A 159 5.49 21.82 0.26
N GLY A 160 5.29 23.03 0.77
CA GLY A 160 5.29 24.24 -0.05
C GLY A 160 3.98 24.44 -0.81
N ASP A 161 3.94 25.45 -1.69
CA ASP A 161 2.74 25.87 -2.44
C ASP A 161 2.76 25.45 -3.92
N GLY A 162 3.65 24.54 -4.28
CA GLY A 162 3.81 24.00 -5.64
C GLY A 162 4.00 22.48 -5.61
N PRO A 163 4.08 21.84 -6.79
CA PRO A 163 4.07 20.37 -6.94
C PRO A 163 5.38 19.68 -6.55
N ALA A 164 6.29 20.38 -5.87
CA ALA A 164 7.56 19.84 -5.44
C ALA A 164 8.04 20.58 -4.20
N THR A 165 8.61 19.83 -3.26
CA THR A 165 9.12 20.36 -2.00
C THR A 165 10.18 21.46 -2.23
N PRO A 166 10.05 22.64 -1.58
CA PRO A 166 11.09 23.66 -1.58
C PRO A 166 12.33 23.26 -0.77
N LEU A 167 12.29 22.10 -0.10
CA LEU A 167 13.33 21.59 0.78
C LEU A 167 14.02 20.33 0.22
N ALA A 168 13.91 20.07 -1.08
CA ALA A 168 14.54 18.92 -1.73
C ALA A 168 16.00 18.69 -1.31
N GLY A 169 16.30 17.48 -0.83
CA GLY A 169 17.62 17.05 -0.36
C GLY A 169 18.02 17.59 1.02
N LYS A 170 17.19 18.41 1.67
CA LYS A 170 17.45 18.89 3.04
C LYS A 170 16.87 17.92 4.05
N ARG A 171 17.54 17.84 5.20
CA ARG A 171 17.04 17.09 6.35
C ARG A 171 16.32 18.02 7.32
N VAL A 172 15.17 17.56 7.81
CA VAL A 172 14.26 18.34 8.66
C VAL A 172 13.81 17.53 9.88
N ASN A 173 13.39 18.23 10.92
CA ASN A 173 12.64 17.63 12.02
C ASN A 173 11.19 18.08 11.88
N ALA A 174 10.25 17.14 11.83
CA ALA A 174 8.83 17.43 11.68
C ALA A 174 8.05 16.77 12.82
N VAL A 175 7.03 17.47 13.32
CA VAL A 175 6.09 16.94 14.31
C VAL A 175 4.70 16.94 13.67
N GLY A 176 3.94 15.89 13.92
CA GLY A 176 2.54 15.83 13.52
C GLY A 176 1.83 14.64 14.13
N VAL A 177 0.56 14.49 13.79
CA VAL A 177 -0.28 13.35 14.16
C VAL A 177 -0.32 12.37 13.00
N VAL A 178 -0.17 11.08 13.30
CA VAL A 178 -0.27 10.00 12.32
C VAL A 178 -1.73 9.85 11.85
N THR A 179 -1.98 9.98 10.55
CA THR A 179 -3.33 9.92 9.96
C THR A 179 -3.60 8.64 9.17
N GLY A 180 -2.56 7.92 8.77
CA GLY A 180 -2.66 6.61 8.11
C GLY A 180 -1.35 5.85 8.23
N VAL A 181 -1.41 4.52 8.33
CA VAL A 181 -0.23 3.65 8.43
C VAL A 181 -0.34 2.57 7.36
N GLY A 182 0.69 2.43 6.54
CA GLY A 182 0.81 1.37 5.53
C GLY A 182 2.06 0.53 5.75
N ASP A 183 2.32 -0.41 4.84
CA ASP A 183 3.36 -1.43 5.01
C ASP A 183 4.80 -0.92 4.88
N SER A 184 5.01 0.31 4.40
CA SER A 184 6.35 0.87 4.17
C SER A 184 6.54 2.28 4.73
N GLY A 185 5.53 2.81 5.43
CA GLY A 185 5.52 4.19 5.89
C GLY A 185 4.17 4.59 6.47
N PHE A 186 4.02 5.88 6.76
CA PHE A 186 2.82 6.43 7.36
C PHE A 186 2.62 7.88 6.93
N PHE A 187 1.39 8.37 7.03
CA PHE A 187 1.05 9.76 6.79
C PHE A 187 1.08 10.54 8.10
N LEU A 188 1.71 11.71 8.06
CA LEU A 188 1.90 12.61 9.19
C LEU A 188 1.29 13.96 8.82
N GLN A 189 0.42 14.49 9.68
CA GLN A 189 -0.24 15.77 9.43
C GLN A 189 -0.10 16.73 10.61
N ASP A 190 0.15 18.00 10.32
CA ASP A 190 0.11 19.07 11.31
C ASP A 190 -1.34 19.23 11.80
N PRO A 191 -1.63 19.02 13.10
CA PRO A 191 -3.00 19.07 13.60
C PRO A 191 -3.58 20.49 13.67
N VAL A 192 -2.73 21.53 13.58
CA VAL A 192 -3.15 22.94 13.55
C VAL A 192 -3.10 23.50 12.15
N GLY A 193 -2.03 23.17 11.41
CA GLY A 193 -1.74 23.71 10.09
C GLY A 193 -1.42 25.21 10.08
N ASP A 194 -1.20 25.78 8.90
CA ASP A 194 -0.99 27.22 8.71
C ASP A 194 -2.25 28.00 8.28
N GLY A 195 -3.30 27.28 7.86
CA GLY A 195 -4.53 27.86 7.35
C GLY A 195 -4.41 28.51 5.97
N GLU A 196 -3.32 28.28 5.23
CA GLU A 196 -3.13 28.72 3.85
C GLU A 196 -3.75 27.69 2.89
N PRO A 197 -4.78 28.05 2.09
CA PRO A 197 -5.44 27.10 1.20
C PRO A 197 -4.61 26.59 0.01
N ARG A 198 -3.33 26.96 -0.09
CA ARG A 198 -2.41 26.59 -1.17
C ARG A 198 -1.36 25.57 -0.72
N THR A 199 -1.21 25.32 0.57
CA THR A 199 -0.19 24.44 1.15
C THR A 199 -0.88 23.22 1.78
N SER A 200 -0.24 22.06 1.66
CA SER A 200 -0.68 20.85 2.37
C SER A 200 -0.08 20.82 3.78
N ASP A 201 -0.91 20.48 4.77
CA ASP A 201 -0.45 20.22 6.14
C ASP A 201 -0.04 18.75 6.36
N GLY A 202 -0.15 17.91 5.33
CA GLY A 202 0.14 16.48 5.36
C GLY A 202 1.41 16.12 4.59
N VAL A 203 2.12 15.09 5.05
CA VAL A 203 3.29 14.55 4.34
C VAL A 203 3.39 13.05 4.59
N TYR A 204 3.93 12.32 3.61
CA TYR A 204 4.25 10.90 3.80
C TYR A 204 5.64 10.73 4.40
N VAL A 205 5.78 9.77 5.31
CA VAL A 205 7.05 9.41 5.95
C VAL A 205 7.40 7.98 5.53
N TYR A 206 8.42 7.86 4.68
CA TYR A 206 8.89 6.57 4.20
C TYR A 206 9.88 5.94 5.19
N THR A 207 9.63 4.69 5.56
CA THR A 207 10.46 3.92 6.50
C THR A 207 11.00 2.61 5.91
N GLY A 208 10.49 2.19 4.74
CA GLY A 208 10.90 0.98 4.02
C GLY A 208 10.48 -0.34 4.70
N ARG A 209 9.67 -0.27 5.74
CA ARG A 209 9.09 -1.39 6.50
C ARG A 209 7.84 -0.92 7.25
N PRO A 210 7.03 -1.81 7.83
CA PRO A 210 5.90 -1.38 8.64
C PRO A 210 6.40 -0.55 9.84
N PRO A 211 5.93 0.69 10.02
CA PRO A 211 6.39 1.56 11.10
C PRO A 211 5.71 1.20 12.43
N GLY A 212 6.44 1.34 13.54
CA GLY A 212 5.91 1.08 14.90
C GLY A 212 5.09 2.23 15.48
N VAL A 213 4.24 2.87 14.67
CA VAL A 213 3.38 3.99 15.06
C VAL A 213 1.90 3.64 14.88
N ALA A 214 1.02 4.34 15.58
CA ALA A 214 -0.42 4.15 15.48
C ALA A 214 -1.13 5.41 14.98
N VAL A 215 -2.24 5.26 14.25
CA VAL A 215 -3.11 6.39 13.89
C VAL A 215 -3.56 7.15 15.14
N GLY A 216 -3.52 8.47 15.09
CA GLY A 216 -3.81 9.36 16.22
C GLY A 216 -2.60 9.66 17.12
N GLN A 217 -1.46 8.97 16.94
CA GLN A 217 -0.25 9.23 17.71
C GLN A 217 0.45 10.50 17.24
N CYS A 218 0.86 11.36 18.19
CA CYS A 218 1.75 12.48 17.89
C CYS A 218 3.21 12.00 17.90
N VAL A 219 3.94 12.23 16.81
CA VAL A 219 5.32 11.77 16.65
C VAL A 219 6.24 12.88 16.14
N LEU A 220 7.49 12.81 16.55
CA LEU A 220 8.61 13.58 16.01
C LEU A 220 9.39 12.70 15.03
N VAL A 221 9.44 13.11 13.77
CA VAL A 221 10.33 12.56 12.76
C VAL A 221 11.65 13.32 12.84
N ARG A 222 12.73 12.65 13.28
CA ARG A 222 14.06 13.27 13.41
C ARG A 222 14.87 13.12 12.14
N ASN A 223 15.39 14.26 11.67
CA ASN A 223 16.36 14.34 10.58
C ASN A 223 15.92 13.58 9.30
N GLY A 224 14.63 13.60 8.97
CA GLY A 224 14.10 13.01 7.74
C GLY A 224 14.50 13.84 6.52
N SER A 225 14.87 13.17 5.42
CA SER A 225 15.23 13.82 4.16
C SER A 225 13.98 14.16 3.36
N ALA A 226 13.75 15.43 3.06
CA ALA A 226 12.70 15.86 2.15
C ALA A 226 13.11 15.53 0.70
N SER A 227 12.26 14.79 -0.01
CA SER A 227 12.52 14.32 -1.37
C SER A 227 11.23 14.11 -2.16
N GLU A 228 11.35 14.09 -3.49
CA GLU A 228 10.31 13.63 -4.39
C GLU A 228 10.53 12.15 -4.73
N TYR A 229 9.47 11.34 -4.65
CA TYR A 229 9.47 9.96 -5.10
C TYR A 229 8.24 9.69 -5.96
N TYR A 230 8.43 9.50 -7.27
CA TYR A 230 7.33 9.48 -8.26
C TYR A 230 6.44 10.73 -8.21
N ASP A 231 7.09 11.90 -8.10
CA ASP A 231 6.50 13.24 -7.96
C ASP A 231 5.59 13.40 -6.72
N LYS A 232 5.80 12.59 -5.68
CA LYS A 232 5.21 12.72 -4.36
C LYS A 232 6.22 13.31 -3.37
N THR A 233 5.80 14.28 -2.58
CA THR A 233 6.65 14.79 -1.48
C THR A 233 6.66 13.81 -0.31
N GLU A 234 7.86 13.39 0.10
CA GLU A 234 8.05 12.52 1.27
C GLU A 234 9.21 12.93 2.17
N LEU A 235 9.13 12.49 3.42
CA LEU A 235 10.26 12.43 4.36
C LEU A 235 10.82 11.01 4.39
N SER A 236 12.00 10.83 3.81
CA SER A 236 12.67 9.53 3.74
C SER A 236 13.85 9.43 4.71
N GLN A 237 14.26 8.19 5.02
CA GLN A 237 15.45 7.89 5.83
C GLN A 237 15.53 8.64 7.18
N PRO A 238 14.45 8.68 7.99
CA PRO A 238 14.50 9.32 9.30
C PRO A 238 15.51 8.62 10.21
N GLU A 239 16.21 9.39 11.05
CA GLU A 239 17.14 8.83 12.04
C GLU A 239 16.42 8.20 13.22
N ALA A 240 15.28 8.77 13.58
CA ALA A 240 14.40 8.27 14.63
C ALA A 240 12.97 8.76 14.38
N ILE A 241 12.00 7.99 14.85
CA ILE A 241 10.59 8.38 14.95
C ILE A 241 10.20 8.13 16.40
N GLU A 242 9.84 9.19 17.12
CA GLU A 242 9.65 9.14 18.57
C GLU A 242 8.27 9.70 18.93
N PRO A 243 7.50 9.06 19.83
CA PRO A 243 6.29 9.65 20.36
C PRO A 243 6.62 10.93 21.15
N VAL A 244 5.82 11.99 20.98
CA VAL A 244 6.01 13.27 21.69
C VAL A 244 4.67 13.89 22.08
N ASP A 245 4.64 14.72 23.11
CA ASP A 245 3.42 15.45 23.55
C ASP A 245 3.27 16.82 22.87
N ALA A 246 4.06 17.09 21.83
CA ALA A 246 4.15 18.39 21.17
C ALA A 246 2.84 18.83 20.46
N CYS A 247 1.99 17.86 20.08
CA CYS A 247 0.66 18.13 19.52
C CYS A 247 -0.40 18.46 20.59
N GLY A 248 -0.08 18.29 21.89
CA GLY A 248 -1.05 18.41 22.98
C GLY A 248 -2.28 17.51 22.77
N ASN A 249 -3.47 18.06 23.00
CA ASN A 249 -4.74 17.37 22.77
C ASN A 249 -5.32 17.63 21.36
N ALA A 250 -4.52 18.17 20.43
CA ALA A 250 -5.00 18.49 19.10
C ALA A 250 -5.23 17.21 18.30
N THR A 251 -6.39 17.12 17.64
CA THR A 251 -6.75 16.04 16.72
C THR A 251 -6.83 16.59 15.31
N VAL A 252 -6.32 15.85 14.33
CA VAL A 252 -6.48 16.21 12.92
C VAL A 252 -7.95 16.10 12.53
N LYS A 253 -8.50 17.15 11.96
CA LYS A 253 -9.84 17.15 11.37
C LYS A 253 -9.74 16.86 9.87
N PRO A 254 -10.50 15.90 9.32
CA PRO A 254 -10.53 15.68 7.88
C PRO A 254 -10.91 16.95 7.11
N VAL A 255 -10.17 17.26 6.05
CA VAL A 255 -10.40 18.44 5.22
C VAL A 255 -11.33 18.11 4.05
N PRO A 256 -12.44 18.83 3.84
CA PRO A 256 -13.30 18.62 2.68
C PRO A 256 -12.56 18.92 1.38
N ILE A 257 -12.58 17.97 0.44
CA ILE A 257 -11.98 18.16 -0.89
C ILE A 257 -13.04 18.32 -1.98
N PRO A 258 -12.75 19.08 -3.05
CA PRO A 258 -13.56 19.04 -4.25
C PRO A 258 -13.45 17.67 -4.94
N LEU A 259 -14.44 17.36 -5.77
CA LEU A 259 -14.39 16.22 -6.67
C LEU A 259 -13.66 16.60 -7.96
N GLY A 260 -13.02 15.62 -8.62
CA GLY A 260 -12.32 15.82 -9.90
C GLY A 260 -13.26 16.38 -10.98
N GLN A 261 -12.72 17.23 -11.86
CA GLN A 261 -13.47 17.91 -12.92
C GLN A 261 -12.79 17.69 -14.27
N LEU A 262 -13.58 17.62 -15.35
CA LEU A 262 -13.05 17.56 -16.71
C LEU A 262 -12.31 18.85 -17.05
N ASN A 263 -11.28 18.75 -17.90
CA ASN A 263 -10.51 19.89 -18.42
C ASN A 263 -9.90 20.78 -17.34
N THR A 264 -9.75 20.27 -16.12
CA THR A 264 -9.14 20.98 -15.00
C THR A 264 -7.93 20.20 -14.56
N ASP A 265 -6.75 20.81 -14.63
CA ASP A 265 -5.50 20.17 -14.21
C ASP A 265 -5.64 19.60 -12.78
N PRO A 266 -5.50 18.27 -12.58
CA PRO A 266 -5.61 17.65 -11.27
C PRO A 266 -4.65 18.27 -10.25
N VAL A 267 -3.46 18.70 -10.68
CA VAL A 267 -2.48 19.36 -9.80
C VAL A 267 -3.06 20.64 -9.21
N ALA A 268 -3.77 21.44 -10.02
CA ALA A 268 -4.42 22.67 -9.55
C ALA A 268 -5.56 22.42 -8.55
N VAL A 269 -6.08 21.19 -8.46
CA VAL A 269 -7.20 20.81 -7.60
C VAL A 269 -6.71 20.12 -6.31
N PHE A 270 -5.78 19.18 -6.46
CA PHE A 270 -5.46 18.17 -5.45
C PHE A 270 -4.12 18.37 -4.77
N GLU A 271 -3.17 19.07 -5.38
CA GLU A 271 -1.80 19.19 -4.87
C GLU A 271 -1.74 19.74 -3.44
N ARG A 272 -2.52 20.79 -3.17
CA ARG A 272 -2.67 21.41 -1.84
C ARG A 272 -3.25 20.49 -0.76
N TYR A 273 -3.66 19.27 -1.10
CA TYR A 273 -4.19 18.28 -0.17
C TYR A 273 -3.34 17.00 -0.12
N GLU A 274 -2.21 16.94 -0.84
CA GLU A 274 -1.34 15.76 -0.88
C GLU A 274 -0.88 15.38 0.53
N GLY A 275 -1.09 14.11 0.91
CA GLY A 275 -0.73 13.57 2.22
C GLY A 275 -1.72 13.93 3.35
N MET A 276 -2.76 14.71 3.09
CA MET A 276 -3.74 15.11 4.12
C MET A 276 -4.84 14.08 4.31
N LEU A 277 -5.32 13.97 5.54
CA LEU A 277 -6.61 13.38 5.87
C LEU A 277 -7.72 14.27 5.30
N VAL A 278 -8.46 13.71 4.35
CA VAL A 278 -9.51 14.39 3.60
C VAL A 278 -10.87 13.75 3.80
N THR A 279 -11.91 14.48 3.43
CA THR A 279 -13.27 13.99 3.42
C THR A 279 -14.05 14.44 2.20
N THR A 280 -15.01 13.61 1.79
CA THR A 280 -15.96 13.92 0.72
C THR A 280 -17.36 13.48 1.15
N PRO A 281 -18.40 14.31 1.01
CA PRO A 281 -19.77 13.86 1.18
C PRO A 281 -20.18 12.99 -0.01
N ASP A 282 -20.88 11.89 0.24
CA ASP A 282 -21.61 11.08 -0.75
C ASP A 282 -20.84 10.80 -2.06
N PHE A 283 -19.71 10.09 -1.95
CA PHE A 283 -18.92 9.73 -3.14
C PHE A 283 -19.65 8.68 -3.97
N GLN A 284 -20.00 9.05 -5.21
CA GLN A 284 -20.49 8.15 -6.25
C GLN A 284 -19.64 8.32 -7.50
N GLY A 285 -19.29 7.21 -8.15
CA GLY A 285 -18.43 7.20 -9.33
C GLY A 285 -18.87 6.18 -10.38
N VAL A 286 -18.43 6.41 -11.61
CA VAL A 286 -18.49 5.45 -12.71
C VAL A 286 -17.08 4.93 -12.95
N VAL A 287 -16.96 3.61 -12.95
CA VAL A 287 -15.68 2.90 -13.07
C VAL A 287 -15.12 3.03 -14.49
N GLN A 288 -13.85 3.38 -14.60
CA GLN A 288 -13.15 3.66 -15.87
C GLN A 288 -12.18 2.55 -16.31
N GLY A 289 -12.25 1.37 -15.69
CA GLY A 289 -11.48 0.20 -16.07
C GLY A 289 -11.69 -0.95 -15.08
N PRO A 290 -11.20 -2.17 -15.37
CA PRO A 290 -11.27 -3.26 -14.41
C PRO A 290 -10.48 -2.93 -13.13
N THR A 291 -10.92 -3.48 -12.00
CA THR A 291 -10.18 -3.44 -10.74
C THR A 291 -8.74 -3.92 -10.95
N LYS A 292 -7.77 -3.11 -10.50
CA LYS A 292 -6.35 -3.46 -10.53
C LYS A 292 -5.97 -4.16 -9.23
N ARG A 293 -5.24 -5.26 -9.33
CA ARG A 293 -4.69 -5.99 -8.19
C ARG A 293 -3.18 -6.08 -8.33
N PHE A 294 -2.48 -5.74 -7.26
CA PHE A 294 -1.04 -5.84 -7.18
C PHE A 294 -0.62 -7.08 -6.40
N SER A 295 0.61 -7.55 -6.62
CA SER A 295 1.16 -8.70 -5.91
C SER A 295 1.32 -8.46 -4.40
N SER A 296 1.36 -7.20 -3.97
CA SER A 296 1.31 -6.79 -2.55
C SER A 296 -0.03 -7.09 -1.88
N GLY A 297 -1.10 -7.33 -2.65
CA GLY A 297 -2.47 -7.37 -2.14
C GLY A 297 -3.20 -6.02 -2.24
N ASP A 298 -2.50 -4.97 -2.70
CA ASP A 298 -3.14 -3.69 -2.98
C ASP A 298 -4.15 -3.81 -4.13
N VAL A 299 -5.20 -3.02 -4.03
CA VAL A 299 -6.35 -2.99 -4.93
C VAL A 299 -6.65 -1.54 -5.25
N GLU A 300 -6.85 -1.27 -6.53
CA GLU A 300 -7.24 0.05 -7.01
C GLU A 300 -8.43 -0.01 -7.96
N ILE A 301 -9.32 0.98 -7.85
CA ILE A 301 -10.42 1.20 -8.80
C ILE A 301 -10.34 2.63 -9.32
N GLY A 302 -10.16 2.80 -10.63
CA GLY A 302 -10.17 4.09 -11.29
C GLY A 302 -11.60 4.54 -11.58
N VAL A 303 -11.98 5.73 -11.11
CA VAL A 303 -13.36 6.20 -11.15
C VAL A 303 -13.42 7.67 -11.54
N VAL A 304 -14.49 8.04 -12.24
CA VAL A 304 -14.88 9.43 -12.46
C VAL A 304 -16.15 9.69 -11.66
N ASN A 305 -16.24 10.85 -11.00
CA ASN A 305 -17.42 11.17 -10.20
C ASN A 305 -18.70 11.12 -11.04
N ALA A 306 -19.77 10.53 -10.51
CA ALA A 306 -21.01 10.31 -11.26
C ALA A 306 -21.72 11.61 -11.70
N ASN A 307 -21.44 12.74 -11.04
CA ASN A 307 -21.98 14.05 -11.43
C ASN A 307 -21.21 14.69 -12.59
N VAL A 308 -20.02 14.18 -12.91
CA VAL A 308 -19.29 14.56 -14.11
C VAL A 308 -19.89 13.76 -15.26
N VAL A 309 -20.65 14.44 -16.13
CA VAL A 309 -21.43 13.82 -17.21
C VAL A 309 -20.53 12.90 -18.05
N PRO A 310 -20.73 11.57 -18.04
CA PRO A 310 -20.03 10.68 -18.93
C PRO A 310 -20.66 10.86 -20.32
N TYR A 311 -20.21 11.84 -21.09
CA TYR A 311 -20.61 11.92 -22.47
C TYR A 311 -19.89 10.79 -23.21
N LEU A 312 -20.59 9.67 -23.42
CA LEU A 312 -20.66 8.93 -24.69
C LEU A 312 -21.54 7.67 -24.53
N PRO A 313 -22.72 7.60 -25.18
CA PRO A 313 -23.63 6.45 -25.12
C PRO A 313 -23.14 5.14 -25.78
N ALA A 314 -21.86 5.00 -26.10
CA ALA A 314 -21.38 3.99 -27.05
C ALA A 314 -20.02 3.34 -26.70
N GLY A 315 -19.61 3.31 -25.43
CA GLY A 315 -18.59 2.36 -24.98
C GLY A 315 -17.26 2.45 -25.72
N ARG A 316 -16.49 3.49 -25.41
CA ARG A 316 -15.01 3.61 -25.45
C ARG A 316 -14.65 5.08 -25.60
N VAL A 317 -14.20 5.67 -24.51
CA VAL A 317 -13.42 6.91 -24.58
C VAL A 317 -11.97 6.46 -24.74
N TYR A 318 -11.41 6.66 -25.94
CA TYR A 318 -9.97 6.92 -25.97
C TYR A 318 -9.76 8.13 -25.09
N GLN A 319 -8.93 8.03 -24.04
CA GLN A 319 -8.37 9.19 -23.32
C GLN A 319 -7.42 9.98 -24.25
N ALA A 320 -7.86 10.27 -25.48
CA ALA A 320 -7.09 10.94 -26.51
C ALA A 320 -6.98 12.45 -26.23
N GLU A 321 -7.91 13.01 -25.45
CA GLU A 321 -7.81 14.36 -24.94
C GLU A 321 -7.34 14.33 -23.47
N PRO A 322 -6.21 14.97 -23.13
CA PRO A 322 -5.69 15.04 -21.75
C PRO A 322 -6.72 15.53 -20.73
N GLY A 323 -7.69 16.35 -21.16
CA GLY A 323 -8.75 16.90 -20.33
C GLY A 323 -9.81 15.89 -19.86
N ASP A 324 -9.97 14.76 -20.56
CA ASP A 324 -10.94 13.71 -20.18
C ASP A 324 -10.41 12.84 -19.03
N GLY A 325 -9.08 12.67 -18.95
CA GLY A 325 -8.42 11.98 -17.84
C GLY A 325 -8.36 12.80 -16.56
N SER A 326 -8.58 14.13 -16.62
CA SER A 326 -8.37 15.02 -15.48
C SER A 326 -9.41 14.86 -14.35
N ALA A 327 -10.57 14.28 -14.64
CA ALA A 327 -11.58 13.97 -13.62
C ALA A 327 -11.33 12.62 -12.92
N LEU A 328 -10.33 11.85 -13.37
CA LEU A 328 -10.05 10.51 -12.86
C LEU A 328 -9.42 10.59 -11.47
N ILE A 329 -9.97 9.81 -10.54
CA ILE A 329 -9.39 9.57 -9.22
C ILE A 329 -9.37 8.07 -8.95
N PHE A 330 -8.41 7.61 -8.16
CA PHE A 330 -8.27 6.19 -7.84
C PHE A 330 -8.65 5.93 -6.39
N LEU A 331 -9.59 5.02 -6.16
CA LEU A 331 -9.81 4.46 -4.83
C LEU A 331 -8.72 3.42 -4.56
N SER A 332 -8.10 3.46 -3.37
CA SER A 332 -7.04 2.54 -2.97
C SER A 332 -7.32 1.92 -1.60
N ASN A 333 -6.96 0.65 -1.44
CA ASN A 333 -7.07 -0.09 -0.18
C ASN A 333 -5.79 -0.05 0.68
N VAL A 334 -4.75 0.68 0.28
CA VAL A 334 -3.42 0.67 0.94
C VAL A 334 -3.48 0.98 2.44
N LEU A 335 -4.50 1.71 2.91
CA LEU A 335 -4.72 2.00 4.32
C LEU A 335 -5.71 1.07 5.02
N GLY A 336 -6.15 -0.01 4.38
CA GLY A 336 -6.93 -1.09 5.00
C GLY A 336 -8.43 -1.11 4.71
N ALA A 337 -8.92 -0.32 3.75
CA ALA A 337 -10.30 -0.47 3.26
C ALA A 337 -10.48 -1.76 2.43
N VAL A 338 -11.73 -2.19 2.21
CA VAL A 338 -12.03 -3.35 1.35
C VAL A 338 -12.63 -2.86 0.04
N LEU A 339 -11.98 -3.19 -1.08
CA LEU A 339 -12.43 -2.83 -2.42
C LEU A 339 -12.92 -4.08 -3.17
N PRO A 340 -14.16 -4.08 -3.68
CA PRO A 340 -14.72 -5.19 -4.47
C PRO A 340 -14.18 -5.23 -5.91
N GLU A 341 -14.55 -6.28 -6.64
CA GLU A 341 -14.38 -6.31 -8.10
C GLU A 341 -15.36 -5.33 -8.76
N ALA A 342 -14.85 -4.57 -9.72
CA ALA A 342 -15.64 -3.67 -10.54
C ALA A 342 -15.12 -3.72 -11.99
N ALA A 343 -16.05 -3.66 -12.93
CA ALA A 343 -15.77 -3.55 -14.35
C ALA A 343 -16.00 -2.12 -14.84
N TRP A 344 -15.46 -1.80 -16.01
CA TRP A 344 -15.75 -0.53 -16.67
C TRP A 344 -17.27 -0.31 -16.80
N GLY A 345 -17.72 0.91 -16.54
CA GLY A 345 -19.14 1.29 -16.62
C GLY A 345 -19.97 0.94 -15.39
N ASP A 346 -19.47 0.10 -14.47
CA ASP A 346 -20.12 -0.14 -13.18
C ASP A 346 -20.23 1.17 -12.38
N GLN A 347 -21.26 1.26 -11.55
CA GLN A 347 -21.38 2.33 -10.57
C GLN A 347 -20.79 1.90 -9.24
N VAL A 348 -20.05 2.81 -8.63
CA VAL A 348 -19.53 2.65 -7.27
C VAL A 348 -20.02 3.75 -6.36
N TRP A 349 -20.21 3.41 -5.09
CA TRP A 349 -20.33 4.39 -4.03
C TRP A 349 -19.57 3.93 -2.80
N VAL A 350 -19.16 4.89 -1.97
CA VAL A 350 -18.46 4.61 -0.72
C VAL A 350 -19.39 4.90 0.44
N GLU A 351 -19.58 3.92 1.31
CA GLU A 351 -20.26 4.09 2.58
C GLU A 351 -19.24 4.36 3.70
N PRO A 352 -19.51 5.35 4.56
CA PRO A 352 -18.61 5.70 5.65
C PRO A 352 -18.55 4.59 6.69
N ALA A 353 -17.40 4.46 7.36
CA ALA A 353 -17.19 3.48 8.43
C ALA A 353 -18.21 3.62 9.58
N THR A 354 -18.68 4.85 9.84
CA THR A 354 -19.75 5.14 10.81
C THR A 354 -20.92 5.80 10.09
N PRO A 355 -22.15 5.26 10.18
CA PRO A 355 -23.31 5.87 9.55
C PRO A 355 -23.55 7.32 9.98
N GLY A 356 -23.70 8.23 9.01
CA GLY A 356 -23.92 9.65 9.25
C GLY A 356 -22.63 10.49 9.38
N GLU A 357 -21.47 9.85 9.47
CA GLU A 357 -20.17 10.52 9.34
C GLU A 357 -19.74 10.57 7.87
N PRO A 358 -18.88 11.52 7.46
CA PRO A 358 -18.46 11.59 6.07
C PRO A 358 -17.36 10.57 5.76
N ILE A 359 -17.15 10.27 4.48
CA ILE A 359 -16.11 9.34 4.02
C ILE A 359 -14.74 9.93 4.36
N GLN A 360 -13.83 9.11 4.89
CA GLN A 360 -12.48 9.55 5.24
C GLN A 360 -11.43 8.76 4.45
N ALA A 361 -10.46 9.50 3.94
CA ALA A 361 -9.34 8.97 3.18
C ALA A 361 -8.11 9.83 3.42
N VAL A 362 -6.92 9.32 3.12
CA VAL A 362 -5.77 10.18 2.84
C VAL A 362 -5.71 10.41 1.33
N LEU A 363 -5.60 11.67 0.90
CA LEU A 363 -5.34 11.97 -0.51
C LEU A 363 -3.84 11.86 -0.75
N ASP A 364 -3.43 11.09 -1.74
CA ASP A 364 -2.02 10.89 -2.07
C ASP A 364 -1.79 11.07 -3.57
N TYR A 365 -0.58 11.44 -3.97
CA TYR A 365 -0.14 11.35 -5.36
C TYR A 365 0.92 10.27 -5.45
N ASN A 366 0.80 9.34 -6.40
CA ASN A 366 1.84 8.34 -6.62
C ASN A 366 1.72 7.76 -8.03
N PHE A 367 2.85 7.48 -8.69
CA PHE A 367 2.89 6.91 -10.04
C PHE A 367 2.04 7.67 -11.08
N GLY A 368 2.04 9.01 -11.01
CA GLY A 368 1.37 9.85 -12.01
C GLY A 368 -0.14 10.05 -11.80
N LYS A 369 -0.67 9.75 -10.60
CA LYS A 369 -2.12 9.78 -10.32
C LYS A 369 -2.42 10.17 -8.88
N TYR A 370 -3.54 10.86 -8.67
CA TYR A 370 -4.12 11.10 -7.35
C TYR A 370 -4.99 9.94 -6.89
N GLN A 371 -4.87 9.58 -5.61
CA GLN A 371 -5.54 8.44 -5.01
C GLN A 371 -6.23 8.84 -3.70
N LEU A 372 -7.46 8.38 -3.51
CA LEU A 372 -8.11 8.33 -2.20
C LEU A 372 -7.76 7.00 -1.55
N MET A 373 -6.80 7.04 -0.63
CA MET A 373 -6.48 5.90 0.22
C MET A 373 -7.52 5.82 1.34
N LEU A 374 -8.53 4.98 1.13
CA LEU A 374 -9.67 4.87 2.04
C LEU A 374 -9.20 4.28 3.38
N LEU A 375 -9.63 4.89 4.48
CA LEU A 375 -9.32 4.40 5.83
C LEU A 375 -10.05 3.07 6.14
N PRO A 376 -9.60 2.30 7.15
CA PRO A 376 -10.26 1.07 7.56
C PRO A 376 -11.75 1.29 7.87
N GLY A 377 -12.58 0.35 7.44
CA GLY A 377 -14.02 0.36 7.67
C GLY A 377 -14.84 1.15 6.64
N GLN A 378 -14.21 1.96 5.77
CA GLN A 378 -14.89 2.52 4.59
C GLN A 378 -15.28 1.38 3.65
N GLN A 379 -16.55 1.28 3.27
CA GLN A 379 -17.08 0.19 2.45
C GLN A 379 -17.34 0.67 1.03
N VAL A 380 -16.68 0.05 0.05
CA VAL A 380 -16.93 0.34 -1.37
C VAL A 380 -17.97 -0.65 -1.89
N HIS A 381 -19.05 -0.12 -2.45
CA HIS A 381 -20.12 -0.90 -3.07
C HIS A 381 -20.09 -0.73 -4.58
N VAL A 382 -20.47 -1.80 -5.29
CA VAL A 382 -20.56 -1.82 -6.75
C VAL A 382 -21.96 -2.24 -7.15
N GLU A 383 -22.64 -1.39 -7.91
CA GLU A 383 -23.81 -1.78 -8.70
C GLU A 383 -23.34 -2.03 -10.12
N SER A 384 -23.46 -3.28 -10.57
CA SER A 384 -23.10 -3.55 -11.95
C SER A 384 -24.07 -2.88 -12.91
N ARG A 385 -23.52 -2.02 -13.76
CA ARG A 385 -24.27 -1.26 -14.75
C ARG A 385 -23.79 -1.57 -16.15
N HIS A 386 -23.54 -2.84 -16.42
CA HIS A 386 -23.46 -3.36 -17.79
C HIS A 386 -24.80 -3.10 -18.52
N ALA A 387 -25.03 -1.85 -18.90
CA ALA A 387 -26.07 -1.43 -19.80
C ALA A 387 -25.54 -1.69 -21.20
N VAL A 388 -25.98 -2.83 -21.74
CA VAL A 388 -26.05 -3.13 -23.18
C VAL A 388 -24.73 -3.58 -23.83
N GLN A 389 -24.87 -4.64 -24.63
CA GLN A 389 -23.87 -5.26 -25.51
C GLN A 389 -22.86 -4.28 -26.13
N ASP A 390 -21.61 -4.28 -25.63
CA ASP A 390 -20.41 -3.82 -26.37
C ASP A 390 -20.03 -4.75 -27.54
N ALA A 391 -20.82 -5.78 -27.73
CA ALA A 391 -20.65 -6.74 -28.78
C ALA A 391 -21.04 -6.11 -30.12
N ALA A 392 -20.03 -5.88 -30.97
CA ALA A 392 -20.26 -5.41 -32.35
C ALA A 392 -21.34 -6.25 -33.04
N VAL A 393 -22.23 -5.61 -33.81
CA VAL A 393 -23.19 -6.35 -34.64
C VAL A 393 -22.40 -7.09 -35.73
N PRO A 394 -22.51 -8.43 -35.86
CA PRO A 394 -21.84 -9.16 -36.92
C PRO A 394 -22.25 -8.59 -38.28
N ALA A 395 -21.28 -8.50 -39.20
CA ALA A 395 -21.58 -8.08 -40.55
C ALA A 395 -22.52 -9.11 -41.23
N PRO A 396 -23.56 -8.68 -41.96
CA PRO A 396 -24.34 -9.57 -42.83
C PRO A 396 -23.41 -10.24 -43.85
N GLU A 397 -23.82 -11.35 -44.47
CA GLU A 397 -22.95 -12.14 -45.35
C GLU A 397 -22.38 -11.34 -46.54
N ASP A 398 -23.14 -10.39 -47.07
CA ASP A 398 -22.78 -9.49 -48.18
C ASP A 398 -22.07 -8.20 -47.73
N GLY A 399 -21.83 -8.04 -46.43
CA GLY A 399 -21.11 -6.91 -45.85
C GLY A 399 -19.81 -7.31 -45.18
N PHE A 400 -19.07 -6.30 -44.73
CA PHE A 400 -17.89 -6.47 -43.88
C PHE A 400 -17.87 -5.41 -42.78
N THR A 401 -17.19 -5.73 -41.67
CA THR A 401 -16.89 -4.78 -40.60
C THR A 401 -15.38 -4.54 -40.50
N VAL A 402 -15.01 -3.33 -40.11
CA VAL A 402 -13.63 -2.94 -39.85
C VAL A 402 -13.53 -2.48 -38.40
N CYS A 403 -12.62 -3.08 -37.65
CA CYS A 403 -12.37 -2.80 -36.25
C CYS A 403 -10.92 -2.42 -36.03
N THR A 404 -10.65 -1.82 -34.87
CA THR A 404 -9.29 -1.60 -34.37
C THR A 404 -9.18 -2.12 -32.94
N PHE A 405 -8.04 -2.71 -32.59
CA PHE A 405 -7.81 -3.28 -31.27
C PHE A 405 -6.33 -3.23 -30.90
N ASN A 406 -5.98 -2.53 -29.83
CA ASN A 406 -4.63 -2.57 -29.28
C ASN A 406 -4.51 -3.75 -28.32
N VAL A 407 -3.53 -4.65 -28.52
CA VAL A 407 -3.32 -5.81 -27.64
C VAL A 407 -2.41 -5.53 -26.44
N TRP A 408 -1.96 -4.28 -26.30
CA TRP A 408 -1.23 -3.72 -25.16
C TRP A 408 0.10 -4.45 -24.90
N GLY A 409 1.08 -4.17 -25.77
CA GLY A 409 2.43 -4.73 -25.70
C GLY A 409 2.45 -6.25 -25.62
N MET A 410 1.80 -6.93 -26.58
CA MET A 410 1.93 -8.37 -26.69
C MET A 410 3.35 -8.74 -27.14
N GLY A 411 3.82 -9.94 -26.78
CA GLY A 411 5.13 -10.43 -27.19
C GLY A 411 5.97 -10.94 -26.02
N ARG A 412 7.21 -11.31 -26.34
CA ARG A 412 8.13 -12.01 -25.42
C ARG A 412 9.46 -11.30 -25.22
N GLY A 413 9.51 -10.00 -25.49
CA GLY A 413 10.69 -9.16 -25.24
C GLY A 413 11.13 -9.17 -23.77
N GLY A 414 12.34 -8.66 -23.52
CA GLY A 414 12.93 -8.56 -22.18
C GLY A 414 12.05 -7.93 -21.10
N GLU A 415 11.18 -6.99 -21.49
CA GLU A 415 10.24 -6.25 -20.63
C GLU A 415 8.76 -6.64 -20.87
N GLN A 416 8.50 -7.77 -21.54
CA GLN A 416 7.16 -8.31 -21.79
C GLN A 416 6.98 -9.70 -21.15
N TYR A 417 6.09 -10.53 -21.70
CA TYR A 417 5.71 -11.83 -21.15
C TYR A 417 6.72 -12.92 -21.53
N ARG A 418 7.87 -12.97 -20.84
CA ARG A 418 8.94 -13.95 -21.13
C ARG A 418 8.53 -15.38 -20.79
N ASP A 419 7.81 -15.55 -19.69
CA ASP A 419 7.28 -16.84 -19.26
C ASP A 419 6.20 -17.33 -20.24
N GLN A 420 6.28 -18.60 -20.61
CA GLN A 420 5.38 -19.18 -21.61
C GLN A 420 3.94 -19.24 -21.09
N ALA A 421 3.73 -19.64 -19.84
CA ALA A 421 2.38 -19.79 -19.30
C ALA A 421 1.71 -18.41 -19.11
N GLU A 422 2.48 -17.40 -18.70
CA GLU A 422 2.00 -16.02 -18.66
C GLU A 422 1.66 -15.50 -20.06
N TYR A 423 2.53 -15.70 -21.04
CA TYR A 423 2.27 -15.32 -22.43
C TYR A 423 0.99 -15.97 -22.97
N ASP A 424 0.82 -17.29 -22.79
CA ASP A 424 -0.36 -18.03 -23.25
C ASP A 424 -1.64 -17.53 -22.57
N LEU A 425 -1.57 -17.24 -21.26
CA LEU A 425 -2.68 -16.65 -20.51
C LEU A 425 -3.08 -15.27 -21.07
N GLN A 426 -2.11 -14.42 -21.35
CA GLN A 426 -2.35 -13.09 -21.90
C GLN A 426 -2.88 -13.18 -23.33
N LEU A 427 -2.34 -14.07 -24.16
CA LEU A 427 -2.81 -14.35 -25.52
C LEU A 427 -4.27 -14.75 -25.53
N ARG A 428 -4.63 -15.70 -24.66
CA ARG A 428 -6.01 -16.14 -24.49
C ARG A 428 -6.95 -15.03 -24.03
N LYS A 429 -6.53 -14.17 -23.09
CA LYS A 429 -7.31 -13.01 -22.63
C LYS A 429 -7.62 -12.04 -23.78
N ARG A 430 -6.65 -11.76 -24.66
CA ARG A 430 -6.85 -10.87 -25.81
C ARG A 430 -7.72 -11.52 -26.89
N ALA A 431 -7.54 -12.82 -27.13
CA ALA A 431 -8.41 -13.57 -28.02
C ALA A 431 -9.87 -13.57 -27.54
N LEU A 432 -10.11 -13.77 -26.23
CA LEU A 432 -11.45 -13.68 -25.63
C LEU A 432 -12.06 -12.29 -25.83
N ALA A 433 -11.31 -11.22 -25.56
CA ALA A 433 -11.78 -9.86 -25.74
C ALA A 433 -12.14 -9.54 -27.22
N ILE A 434 -11.37 -10.06 -28.17
CA ILE A 434 -11.69 -9.94 -29.60
C ILE A 434 -12.92 -10.78 -29.96
N ALA A 435 -12.99 -12.02 -29.51
CA ALA A 435 -14.08 -12.94 -29.85
C ALA A 435 -15.43 -12.46 -29.31
N GLU A 436 -15.48 -12.09 -28.04
CA GLU A 436 -16.73 -11.68 -27.38
C GLU A 436 -17.06 -10.21 -27.64
N GLY A 437 -16.05 -9.32 -27.63
CA GLY A 437 -16.25 -7.88 -27.83
C GLY A 437 -16.45 -7.51 -29.29
N LEU A 438 -15.64 -8.05 -30.21
CA LEU A 438 -15.74 -7.69 -31.64
C LEU A 438 -16.61 -8.65 -32.44
N ARG A 439 -17.11 -9.74 -31.83
CA ARG A 439 -18.08 -10.71 -32.40
C ARG A 439 -17.84 -11.09 -33.86
N GLY A 440 -16.62 -11.46 -34.19
CA GLY A 440 -16.27 -11.90 -35.54
C GLY A 440 -16.15 -10.76 -36.55
N CYS A 441 -15.71 -9.58 -36.11
CA CYS A 441 -15.39 -8.46 -36.98
C CYS A 441 -14.54 -8.89 -38.19
N THR A 442 -14.95 -8.53 -39.40
CA THR A 442 -14.38 -9.12 -40.62
C THR A 442 -12.90 -8.78 -40.78
N ILE A 443 -12.53 -7.54 -40.48
CA ILE A 443 -11.16 -7.02 -40.60
C ILE A 443 -10.82 -6.27 -39.32
N ILE A 444 -9.66 -6.53 -38.72
CA ILE A 444 -9.20 -5.90 -37.49
C ILE A 444 -7.79 -5.37 -37.69
N GLY A 445 -7.61 -4.05 -37.57
CA GLY A 445 -6.30 -3.45 -37.37
C GLY A 445 -5.85 -3.64 -35.93
N VAL A 446 -4.77 -4.37 -35.72
CA VAL A 446 -4.25 -4.71 -34.39
C VAL A 446 -2.97 -3.94 -34.12
N GLN A 447 -2.87 -3.28 -32.97
CA GLN A 447 -1.67 -2.55 -32.56
C GLN A 447 -0.92 -3.31 -31.47
N GLU A 448 0.40 -3.13 -31.44
CA GLU A 448 1.30 -3.64 -30.39
C GLU A 448 1.34 -5.17 -30.25
N THR A 449 1.29 -5.91 -31.37
CA THR A 449 1.24 -7.37 -31.34
C THR A 449 2.52 -8.05 -30.89
N GLY A 450 3.63 -7.34 -30.70
CA GLY A 450 4.91 -7.96 -30.37
C GLY A 450 5.79 -8.18 -31.59
N GLU A 451 6.32 -9.39 -31.69
CA GLU A 451 6.97 -9.88 -32.91
C GLU A 451 5.92 -10.28 -33.96
N PRO A 452 6.29 -10.39 -35.24
CA PRO A 452 5.36 -10.80 -36.30
C PRO A 452 4.63 -12.13 -36.04
N GLU A 453 5.26 -13.08 -35.34
CA GLU A 453 4.69 -14.40 -35.03
C GLU A 453 3.53 -14.32 -34.01
N ASP A 454 3.57 -13.35 -33.09
CA ASP A 454 2.57 -13.21 -32.04
C ASP A 454 1.16 -12.90 -32.61
N ALA A 455 1.10 -12.21 -33.75
CA ALA A 455 -0.17 -11.98 -34.45
C ALA A 455 -0.74 -13.28 -35.04
N GLN A 456 0.13 -14.19 -35.49
CA GLN A 456 -0.28 -15.50 -35.99
C GLN A 456 -0.76 -16.39 -34.84
N ASN A 457 -0.07 -16.36 -33.71
CA ASN A 457 -0.49 -17.07 -32.49
C ASN A 457 -1.87 -16.58 -32.03
N LEU A 458 -2.13 -15.27 -32.07
CA LEU A 458 -3.44 -14.71 -31.74
C LEU A 458 -4.54 -15.20 -32.70
N ALA A 459 -4.27 -15.22 -34.01
CA ALA A 459 -5.20 -15.74 -35.01
C ALA A 459 -5.46 -17.24 -34.84
N GLN A 460 -4.45 -18.01 -34.45
CA GLN A 460 -4.57 -19.43 -34.14
C GLN A 460 -5.50 -19.66 -32.94
N VAL A 461 -5.29 -18.95 -31.83
CA VAL A 461 -6.17 -19.05 -30.65
C VAL A 461 -7.61 -18.67 -30.98
N LEU A 462 -7.83 -17.59 -31.75
CA LEU A 462 -9.17 -17.20 -32.22
C LEU A 462 -9.85 -18.29 -33.05
N THR A 463 -9.08 -19.01 -33.85
CA THR A 463 -9.57 -20.10 -34.70
C THR A 463 -9.89 -21.34 -33.87
N GLU A 464 -8.93 -21.79 -33.05
CA GLU A 464 -8.98 -23.07 -32.34
C GLU A 464 -9.94 -23.03 -31.14
N GLU A 465 -9.96 -21.93 -30.38
CA GLU A 465 -10.76 -21.84 -29.16
C GLU A 465 -12.14 -21.19 -29.38
N PHE A 466 -12.24 -20.27 -30.34
CA PHE A 466 -13.45 -19.46 -30.54
C PHE A 466 -14.17 -19.71 -31.87
N GLY A 467 -13.61 -20.57 -32.75
CA GLY A 467 -14.21 -20.89 -34.04
C GLY A 467 -14.29 -19.69 -34.99
N LEU A 468 -13.40 -18.70 -34.83
CA LEU A 468 -13.32 -17.52 -35.69
C LEU A 468 -12.04 -17.64 -36.54
N PRO A 469 -12.12 -18.18 -37.77
CA PRO A 469 -10.94 -18.40 -38.59
C PRO A 469 -10.37 -17.07 -39.07
N TYR A 470 -9.28 -16.63 -38.45
CA TYR A 470 -8.55 -15.43 -38.84
C TYR A 470 -7.23 -15.79 -39.51
N THR A 471 -6.83 -15.01 -40.49
CA THR A 471 -5.44 -14.90 -40.94
C THR A 471 -4.84 -13.62 -40.40
N ALA A 472 -3.54 -13.65 -40.09
CA ALA A 472 -2.80 -12.50 -39.61
C ALA A 472 -1.74 -12.08 -40.64
N VAL A 473 -1.63 -10.78 -40.88
CA VAL A 473 -0.50 -10.19 -41.58
C VAL A 473 0.14 -9.15 -40.69
N ALA A 474 1.36 -9.42 -40.24
CA ALA A 474 2.17 -8.49 -39.49
C ALA A 474 2.78 -7.44 -40.44
N ILE A 475 2.77 -6.19 -39.99
CA ILE A 475 3.30 -5.01 -40.68
C ILE A 475 4.40 -4.44 -39.79
N GLU A 476 5.65 -4.82 -40.08
CA GLU A 476 6.81 -4.40 -39.28
C GLU A 476 6.98 -2.87 -39.26
N GLY A 477 7.24 -2.33 -38.07
CA GLY A 477 7.59 -0.94 -37.84
C GLY A 477 8.96 -0.81 -37.15
N PRO A 478 9.39 0.41 -36.80
CA PRO A 478 10.67 0.64 -36.13
C PRO A 478 10.84 -0.12 -34.81
N GLY A 479 9.74 -0.35 -34.08
CA GLY A 479 9.74 -1.08 -32.82
C GLY A 479 9.69 -2.60 -32.95
N SER A 480 9.43 -3.16 -34.14
CA SER A 480 9.19 -4.60 -34.33
C SER A 480 10.39 -5.48 -33.99
N LYS A 481 11.60 -4.92 -33.99
CA LYS A 481 12.86 -5.64 -33.74
C LYS A 481 13.50 -5.28 -32.40
N SER A 482 12.78 -4.59 -31.52
CA SER A 482 13.26 -4.32 -30.17
C SER A 482 13.42 -5.64 -29.41
N LEU A 483 14.59 -5.84 -28.79
CA LEU A 483 14.84 -7.03 -27.97
C LEU A 483 14.15 -6.94 -26.60
N GLU A 484 13.92 -5.72 -26.11
CA GLU A 484 13.28 -5.45 -24.82
C GLU A 484 11.77 -5.41 -24.96
N PHE A 485 11.26 -4.74 -25.99
CA PHE A 485 9.83 -4.47 -26.13
C PHE A 485 9.42 -4.41 -27.62
N PRO A 486 9.37 -5.56 -28.32
CA PRO A 486 8.97 -5.62 -29.73
C PRO A 486 7.54 -5.08 -29.91
N LEU A 487 7.34 -4.25 -30.93
CA LEU A 487 6.05 -3.63 -31.24
C LEU A 487 5.77 -3.67 -32.73
N THR A 488 4.81 -4.51 -33.12
CA THR A 488 4.35 -4.67 -34.50
C THR A 488 2.88 -4.29 -34.62
N ASN A 489 2.50 -3.66 -35.72
CA ASN A 489 1.10 -3.53 -36.10
C ASN A 489 0.72 -4.71 -36.98
N SER A 490 -0.51 -5.19 -36.89
CA SER A 490 -0.96 -6.35 -37.64
C SER A 490 -2.36 -6.15 -38.20
N LEU A 491 -2.70 -6.92 -39.21
CA LEU A 491 -4.04 -7.01 -39.78
C LEU A 491 -4.56 -8.42 -39.54
N LEU A 492 -5.68 -8.56 -38.83
CA LEU A 492 -6.42 -9.81 -38.78
C LEU A 492 -7.58 -9.74 -39.76
N ALA A 493 -7.79 -10.79 -40.55
CA ALA A 493 -8.92 -10.88 -41.47
C ALA A 493 -9.60 -12.25 -41.36
N ARG A 494 -10.93 -12.26 -41.34
CA ARG A 494 -11.73 -13.49 -41.35
C ARG A 494 -11.52 -14.22 -42.68
N SER A 495 -10.79 -15.33 -42.66
CA SER A 495 -10.39 -16.05 -43.87
C SER A 495 -11.54 -16.77 -44.58
N ASP A 496 -12.67 -16.95 -43.89
CA ASP A 496 -13.92 -17.43 -44.44
C ASP A 496 -14.80 -16.31 -45.05
N ARG A 497 -14.38 -15.05 -44.95
CA ARG A 497 -15.14 -13.88 -45.41
C ARG A 497 -14.39 -13.03 -46.43
N VAL A 498 -13.09 -12.85 -46.24
CA VAL A 498 -12.24 -12.01 -47.08
C VAL A 498 -10.86 -12.64 -47.25
N GLU A 499 -10.21 -12.33 -48.36
CA GLU A 499 -8.83 -12.73 -48.65
C GLU A 499 -7.93 -11.49 -48.64
N ILE A 500 -6.80 -11.56 -47.93
CA ILE A 500 -5.81 -10.48 -47.94
C ILE A 500 -4.95 -10.62 -49.21
N VAL A 501 -5.21 -9.77 -50.19
CA VAL A 501 -4.45 -9.75 -51.46
C VAL A 501 -3.11 -9.02 -51.30
N ASN A 502 -3.10 -7.90 -50.58
CA ASN A 502 -1.90 -7.12 -50.26
C ASN A 502 -2.10 -6.35 -48.95
N ALA A 503 -1.05 -6.22 -48.14
CA ALA A 503 -1.03 -5.37 -46.97
C ALA A 503 0.36 -4.72 -46.88
N GLU A 504 0.41 -3.40 -46.92
CA GLU A 504 1.66 -2.64 -46.95
C GLU A 504 1.59 -1.44 -46.01
N LEU A 505 2.72 -1.13 -45.37
CA LEU A 505 2.87 0.11 -44.63
C LEU A 505 3.11 1.25 -45.62
N VAL A 506 2.06 1.98 -45.98
CA VAL A 506 2.21 3.21 -46.75
C VAL A 506 2.65 4.31 -45.79
N GLN A 507 3.96 4.56 -45.70
CA GLN A 507 4.51 5.62 -44.85
C GLN A 507 3.96 6.99 -45.30
N GLY A 508 2.96 7.48 -44.58
CA GLY A 508 2.49 8.85 -44.70
C GLY A 508 3.50 9.78 -44.08
N CYS A 509 4.55 10.16 -44.82
CA CYS A 509 5.37 11.29 -44.43
C CYS A 509 4.47 12.53 -44.35
N SER A 510 4.07 12.91 -43.14
CA SER A 510 3.70 14.28 -42.85
C SER A 510 4.84 15.17 -43.36
N ARG A 511 4.54 16.17 -44.20
CA ARG A 511 5.53 17.20 -44.59
C ARG A 511 6.04 18.00 -43.39
N PHE A 512 5.42 17.84 -42.23
CA PHE A 512 5.78 18.49 -40.98
C PHE A 512 6.53 17.51 -40.08
N SER A 513 7.78 17.84 -39.78
CA SER A 513 8.50 17.33 -38.62
C SER A 513 8.11 18.18 -37.42
N TYR A 514 7.42 17.59 -36.44
CA TYR A 514 7.04 18.30 -35.21
C TYR A 514 8.21 18.53 -34.24
N SER A 515 9.43 18.09 -34.60
CA SER A 515 10.65 18.37 -33.82
C SER A 515 10.48 18.11 -32.32
N VAL A 516 9.75 17.04 -31.96
CA VAL A 516 9.64 16.58 -30.58
C VAL A 516 10.96 15.88 -30.27
N ARG A 517 11.78 16.51 -29.43
CA ARG A 517 13.01 15.94 -28.87
C ARG A 517 12.70 15.23 -27.57
#